data_AF-A0A962ID82-F1
#
_entry.id   AF-A0A962ID82-F1
#
_cell.length_a   1.000
_cell.length_b   1.000
_cell.length_c   1.000
_cell.angle_alpha   90.00
_cell.angle_beta   90.00
_cell.angle_gamma   90.00
#
_symmetry.space_group_name_H-M   'P 1'
#
loop_
_entity.id
_entity.type
_entity.pdbx_description
1 polymer ?
#
loop_
_entity_poly.entity_id
_entity_poly.type
_entity_poly.pdbx_seq_one_letter_code
_entity_poly.pdbx_strand_id
1 'polypeptide(L)'
;IISARGTVGKLALVGTPMAMNQSCYGVRGVKGYGDYFTYFALRQATADLQQRTHGTVFDTITRQTFETLDCIFPPANLTQAFDRTVAPLLTKLRANLHQSRTLATLRDTLLPKLLSGELSLPAAMLAAQAGVATIESGQAAVA
;
A
#
# COMPACT_ATOMS: atom_id res chain seq x y z
N ILE A 1 -1.74 -6.20 -10.90
CA ILE A 1 -1.67 -5.36 -12.12
C ILE A 1 -0.25 -4.83 -12.26
N ILE A 2 0.27 -4.77 -13.49
CA ILE A 2 1.56 -4.15 -13.83
C ILE A 2 1.38 -3.14 -14.96
N SER A 3 2.00 -1.97 -14.84
CA SER A 3 2.00 -0.94 -15.90
C SER A 3 2.98 -1.31 -17.01
N ALA A 4 2.50 -1.33 -18.25
CA ALA A 4 3.27 -1.71 -19.43
C ALA A 4 3.82 -0.53 -20.21
N ARG A 5 3.17 0.64 -20.13
CA ARG A 5 3.64 1.91 -20.73
C ARG A 5 3.48 3.08 -19.76
N GLY A 6 4.25 4.14 -19.96
CA GLY A 6 4.26 5.32 -19.08
C GLY A 6 5.19 5.09 -17.90
N THR A 7 4.64 4.96 -16.67
CA THR A 7 5.42 4.55 -15.49
C THR A 7 5.66 3.04 -15.48
N VAL A 8 6.44 2.54 -16.44
CA VAL A 8 6.61 1.10 -16.72
C VAL A 8 7.13 0.32 -15.51
N GLY A 9 6.58 -0.88 -15.29
CA GLY A 9 7.06 -1.81 -14.26
C GLY A 9 6.58 -1.51 -12.85
N LYS A 10 5.59 -0.63 -12.66
CA LYS A 10 4.93 -0.44 -11.36
C LYS A 10 3.88 -1.51 -11.15
N LEU A 11 3.89 -2.11 -9.95
CA LEU A 11 2.97 -3.17 -9.58
C LEU A 11 1.99 -2.73 -8.50
N ALA A 12 0.76 -3.19 -8.62
CA ALA A 12 -0.28 -3.02 -7.60
C ALA A 12 -1.05 -4.33 -7.38
N LEU A 13 -1.33 -4.63 -6.11
CA LEU A 13 -2.29 -5.65 -5.70
C LEU A 13 -3.71 -5.11 -5.83
N VAL A 14 -4.60 -5.90 -6.42
CA VAL A 14 -6.00 -5.55 -6.61
C VAL A 14 -6.77 -5.91 -5.34
N GLY A 15 -7.25 -4.91 -4.61
CA GLY A 15 -7.99 -5.11 -3.36
C GLY A 15 -9.51 -5.17 -3.51
N THR A 16 -10.04 -4.72 -4.66
CA THR A 16 -11.47 -4.69 -5.00
C THR A 16 -11.63 -4.93 -6.50
N PRO A 17 -12.80 -5.39 -6.97
CA PRO A 17 -13.09 -5.42 -8.40
C PRO A 17 -12.82 -4.05 -9.05
N MET A 18 -12.11 -4.05 -10.17
CA MET A 18 -11.73 -2.83 -10.90
C MET A 18 -11.50 -3.13 -12.37
N ALA A 19 -11.62 -2.11 -13.21
CA ALA A 19 -11.16 -2.12 -14.59
C ALA A 19 -9.73 -1.57 -14.69
N MET A 20 -9.02 -1.95 -15.74
CA MET A 20 -7.71 -1.38 -16.08
C MET A 20 -7.72 -0.94 -17.54
N ASN A 21 -6.86 0.03 -17.87
CA ASN A 21 -6.67 0.50 -19.24
C ASN A 21 -5.84 -0.50 -20.08
N GLN A 22 -5.75 -0.24 -21.38
CA GLN A 22 -5.01 -1.07 -22.34
C GLN A 22 -3.49 -1.05 -22.14
N SER A 23 -2.94 -0.10 -21.38
CA SER A 23 -1.51 0.00 -21.11
C SER A 23 -1.08 -0.74 -19.84
N CYS A 24 -1.97 -1.56 -19.25
CA CYS A 24 -1.69 -2.38 -18.10
C CYS A 24 -1.93 -3.87 -18.39
N TYR A 25 -1.19 -4.74 -17.69
CA TYR A 25 -1.47 -6.17 -17.68
C TYR A 25 -2.02 -6.61 -16.32
N GLY A 26 -3.04 -7.45 -16.40
CA GLY A 26 -3.53 -8.24 -15.28
C GLY A 26 -2.75 -9.54 -15.22
N VAL A 27 -2.15 -9.82 -14.07
CA VAL A 27 -1.44 -11.07 -13.80
C VAL A 27 -2.18 -11.77 -12.67
N ARG A 28 -2.43 -13.07 -12.84
CA ARG A 28 -3.14 -13.91 -11.87
C ARG A 28 -2.38 -15.22 -11.71
N GLY A 29 -2.35 -15.74 -10.48
CA GLY A 29 -1.83 -17.08 -10.21
C GLY A 29 -2.61 -18.14 -10.99
N VAL A 30 -1.92 -19.14 -11.51
CA VAL A 30 -2.52 -20.30 -12.20
C VAL A 30 -2.20 -21.58 -11.44
N LYS A 31 -2.93 -22.67 -11.69
CA LYS A 31 -2.62 -24.00 -11.14
C LYS A 31 -2.50 -24.03 -9.61
N GLY A 32 -3.34 -23.26 -8.91
CA GLY A 32 -3.36 -23.22 -7.45
C GLY A 32 -2.26 -22.38 -6.78
N TYR A 33 -1.54 -21.57 -7.55
CA TYR A 33 -0.62 -20.57 -7.01
C TYR A 33 -1.40 -19.42 -6.37
N GLY A 34 -0.99 -19.04 -5.16
CA GLY A 34 -1.57 -17.93 -4.43
C GLY A 34 -1.24 -16.56 -5.04
N ASP A 35 -2.18 -15.63 -4.96
CA ASP A 35 -2.06 -14.29 -5.55
C ASP A 35 -0.95 -13.45 -4.89
N TYR A 36 -0.70 -13.63 -3.58
CA TYR A 36 0.35 -12.87 -2.90
C TYR A 36 1.73 -13.35 -3.33
N PHE A 37 1.97 -14.66 -3.38
CA PHE A 37 3.20 -15.21 -3.94
C PHE A 37 3.41 -14.74 -5.38
N THR A 38 2.38 -14.84 -6.24
CA THR A 38 2.47 -14.36 -7.63
C THR A 38 2.85 -12.88 -7.71
N TYR A 39 2.28 -12.03 -6.85
CA TYR A 39 2.64 -10.61 -6.80
C TYR A 39 4.11 -10.38 -6.40
N PHE A 40 4.60 -11.04 -5.34
CA PHE A 40 5.98 -10.86 -4.89
C PHE A 40 7.00 -11.46 -5.87
N ALA A 41 6.71 -12.61 -6.47
CA ALA A 41 7.53 -13.20 -7.52
C ALA A 41 7.61 -12.27 -8.74
N LEU A 42 6.47 -11.73 -9.19
CA LEU A 42 6.45 -10.79 -10.30
C LEU A 42 7.18 -9.48 -9.97
N ARG A 43 7.07 -8.99 -8.73
CA ARG A 43 7.79 -7.80 -8.26
C ARG A 43 9.30 -8.02 -8.32
N GLN A 44 9.78 -9.18 -7.88
CA GLN A 44 11.20 -9.52 -7.95
C GLN A 44 11.66 -9.60 -9.41
N ALA A 45 10.95 -10.37 -10.25
CA ALA A 45 11.30 -10.54 -11.66
C ALA A 45 11.31 -9.19 -12.43
N THR A 46 10.39 -8.29 -12.11
CA THR A 46 10.36 -6.94 -12.71
C THR A 46 11.54 -6.08 -12.25
N ALA A 47 11.94 -6.18 -10.98
CA ALA A 47 13.12 -5.47 -10.47
C ALA A 47 14.40 -5.98 -11.15
N ASP A 48 14.54 -7.29 -11.32
CA ASP A 48 15.68 -7.91 -12.00
C ASP A 48 15.75 -7.46 -13.47
N LEU A 49 14.60 -7.42 -14.15
CA LEU A 49 14.50 -6.91 -15.53
C LEU A 49 14.92 -5.44 -15.63
N GLN A 50 14.51 -4.59 -14.69
CA GLN A 50 14.92 -3.18 -14.65
C GLN A 50 16.43 -3.03 -14.42
N GLN A 51 17.03 -3.90 -13.61
CA GLN A 51 18.49 -3.91 -13.39
C GLN A 51 19.27 -4.38 -14.62
N ARG A 52 18.77 -5.39 -15.34
CA ARG A 52 19.39 -5.87 -16.59
C ARG A 52 19.39 -4.80 -17.71
N THR A 53 18.52 -3.79 -17.62
CA THR A 53 18.36 -2.74 -18.63
C THR A 53 19.30 -1.53 -18.39
N HIS A 54 20.35 -1.66 -17.57
CA HIS A 54 21.28 -0.56 -17.28
C HIS A 54 21.90 0.02 -18.57
N GLY A 55 21.49 1.24 -18.93
CA GLY A 55 21.98 1.99 -20.10
C GLY A 55 20.97 2.18 -21.23
N THR A 56 19.84 1.47 -21.21
CA THR A 56 18.74 1.64 -22.18
C THR A 56 17.45 2.05 -21.48
N VAL A 57 16.58 2.79 -22.18
CA VAL A 57 15.32 3.22 -21.56
C VAL A 57 14.41 1.98 -21.43
N PHE A 58 13.94 1.70 -20.21
CA PHE A 58 12.98 0.64 -19.94
C PHE A 58 11.59 1.08 -20.40
N ASP A 59 11.40 1.09 -21.72
CA ASP A 59 10.33 1.84 -22.37
C ASP A 59 8.98 1.14 -22.36
N THR A 60 8.95 -0.19 -22.38
CA THR A 60 7.69 -0.95 -22.47
C THR A 60 7.87 -2.39 -22.01
N ILE A 61 6.84 -2.91 -21.33
CA ILE A 61 6.67 -4.34 -21.07
C ILE A 61 5.71 -4.89 -22.13
N THR A 62 6.12 -5.93 -22.86
CA THR A 62 5.27 -6.65 -23.82
C THR A 62 5.00 -8.07 -23.32
N ARG A 63 4.20 -8.85 -24.06
CA ARG A 63 4.04 -10.28 -23.78
C ARG A 63 5.37 -11.04 -23.87
N GLN A 64 6.20 -10.69 -24.86
CA GLN A 64 7.54 -11.27 -25.03
C GLN A 64 8.45 -10.95 -23.84
N THR A 65 8.32 -9.77 -23.22
CA THR A 65 9.05 -9.44 -22.00
C THR A 65 8.76 -10.42 -20.86
N PHE A 66 7.53 -10.96 -20.75
CA PHE A 66 7.21 -11.98 -19.75
C PHE A 66 7.83 -13.34 -20.07
N GLU A 67 8.05 -13.65 -21.36
CA GLU A 67 8.69 -14.91 -21.80
C GLU A 67 10.17 -14.94 -21.41
N THR A 68 10.80 -13.77 -21.23
CA THR A 68 12.20 -13.65 -20.80
C THR A 68 12.38 -13.60 -19.28
N LEU A 69 11.30 -13.68 -18.49
CA LEU A 69 11.39 -13.60 -17.03
C LEU A 69 11.77 -14.95 -16.43
N ASP A 70 12.87 -14.96 -15.69
CA ASP A 70 13.27 -16.10 -14.86
C ASP A 70 12.52 -16.02 -13.53
N CYS A 71 11.58 -16.94 -13.30
CA CYS A 71 10.84 -17.04 -12.04
C CYS A 71 11.03 -18.42 -11.40
N ILE A 72 11.08 -18.45 -10.07
CA ILE A 72 11.06 -19.70 -9.31
C ILE A 72 9.62 -20.19 -9.24
N PHE A 73 9.39 -21.45 -9.62
CA PHE A 73 8.08 -22.10 -9.59
C PHE A 73 8.07 -23.23 -8.54
N PRO A 74 7.88 -22.91 -7.25
CA PRO A 74 7.84 -23.92 -6.20
C PRO A 74 6.52 -24.71 -6.23
N PRO A 75 6.45 -25.86 -5.54
CA PRO A 75 5.20 -26.61 -5.38
C PRO A 75 4.04 -25.75 -4.88
N ALA A 76 2.82 -25.97 -5.41
CA ALA A 76 1.65 -25.15 -5.12
C ALA A 76 1.28 -25.12 -3.62
N ASN A 77 1.54 -26.20 -2.89
CA ASN A 77 1.35 -26.23 -1.43
C ASN A 77 2.25 -25.23 -0.70
N LEU A 78 3.48 -24.99 -1.19
CA LEU A 78 4.41 -24.03 -0.59
C LEU A 78 3.95 -22.60 -0.85
N THR A 79 3.49 -22.28 -2.06
CA THR A 79 2.94 -20.95 -2.38
C THR A 79 1.68 -20.65 -1.58
N GLN A 80 0.82 -21.65 -1.38
CA GLN A 80 -0.35 -21.52 -0.52
C GLN A 80 0.01 -21.31 0.95
N ALA A 81 1.04 -22.01 1.46
CA ALA A 81 1.52 -21.80 2.83
C ALA A 81 2.09 -20.38 3.02
N PHE A 82 2.85 -19.89 2.03
CA PHE A 82 3.31 -18.49 1.99
C PHE A 82 2.12 -17.51 2.03
N ASP A 83 1.13 -17.69 1.14
CA ASP A 83 -0.04 -16.82 1.07
C ASP A 83 -0.81 -16.80 2.39
N ARG A 84 -1.03 -17.96 3.05
CA ARG A 84 -1.68 -18.03 4.36
C ARG A 84 -0.94 -17.23 5.43
N THR A 85 0.39 -17.21 5.36
CA THR A 85 1.25 -16.49 6.32
C THR A 85 1.19 -14.98 6.06
N VAL A 86 1.18 -14.56 4.80
CA VAL A 86 1.26 -13.14 4.41
C VAL A 86 -0.11 -12.47 4.36
N ALA A 87 -1.18 -13.21 4.08
CA ALA A 87 -2.56 -12.71 4.00
C ALA A 87 -3.01 -11.85 5.20
N PRO A 88 -2.83 -12.27 6.48
CA PRO A 88 -3.25 -11.45 7.61
C PRO A 88 -2.49 -10.13 7.70
N LEU A 89 -1.19 -10.13 7.34
CA LEU A 89 -0.36 -8.93 7.34
C LEU A 89 -0.84 -7.93 6.29
N LEU A 90 -1.08 -8.38 5.05
CA LEU A 90 -1.56 -7.52 3.98
C LEU A 90 -3.00 -7.04 4.21
N THR A 91 -3.83 -7.86 4.85
CA THR A 91 -5.18 -7.48 5.25
C THR A 91 -5.15 -6.35 6.29
N LYS A 92 -4.30 -6.49 7.32
CA LYS A 92 -4.11 -5.44 8.34
C LYS A 92 -3.52 -4.16 7.75
N LEU A 93 -2.55 -4.29 6.84
CA LEU A 93 -1.99 -3.15 6.11
C LEU A 93 -3.07 -2.40 5.33
N ARG A 94 -3.93 -3.10 4.59
CA ARG A 94 -5.05 -2.49 3.88
C ARG A 94 -6.02 -1.77 4.82
N ALA A 95 -6.40 -2.41 5.94
CA ALA A 95 -7.30 -1.82 6.93
C ALA A 95 -6.72 -0.52 7.52
N ASN A 96 -5.44 -0.56 7.90
CA ASN A 96 -4.74 0.61 8.45
C ASN A 96 -4.65 1.76 7.44
N LEU A 97 -4.40 1.46 6.15
CA LEU A 97 -4.39 2.48 5.10
C LEU A 97 -5.76 3.16 4.93
N HIS A 98 -6.85 2.38 5.00
CA HIS A 98 -8.21 2.95 4.96
C HIS A 98 -8.49 3.80 6.19
N GLN A 99 -8.21 3.30 7.38
CA GLN A 99 -8.42 4.03 8.63
C GLN A 99 -7.61 5.34 8.65
N SER A 100 -6.35 5.30 8.24
CA SER A 100 -5.48 6.48 8.16
C SER A 100 -6.08 7.56 7.24
N ARG A 101 -6.57 7.17 6.06
CA ARG A 101 -7.25 8.09 5.12
C ARG A 101 -8.52 8.67 5.72
N THR A 102 -9.36 7.84 6.34
CA THR A 102 -10.59 8.29 7.00
C THR A 102 -10.29 9.29 8.11
N LEU A 103 -9.29 9.01 8.96
CA LEU A 103 -8.87 9.91 10.03
C LEU A 103 -8.34 11.24 9.49
N ALA A 104 -7.53 11.19 8.43
CA ALA A 104 -7.03 12.41 7.78
C ALA A 104 -8.19 13.25 7.22
N THR A 105 -9.13 12.63 6.50
CA THR A 105 -10.32 13.32 5.98
C THR A 105 -11.18 13.90 7.11
N LEU A 106 -11.40 13.16 8.19
CA LEU A 106 -12.14 13.66 9.36
C LEU A 106 -11.43 14.85 9.99
N ARG A 107 -10.11 14.78 10.20
CA ARG A 107 -9.32 15.91 10.71
C ARG A 107 -9.47 17.13 9.80
N ASP A 108 -9.25 16.97 8.50
CA ASP A 108 -9.27 18.08 7.55
C ASP A 108 -10.67 18.67 7.38
N THR A 109 -11.72 17.90 7.66
CA THR A 109 -13.11 18.37 7.65
C THR A 109 -13.51 19.06 8.95
N LEU A 110 -13.10 18.52 10.10
CA LEU A 110 -13.56 18.97 11.42
C LEU A 110 -12.71 20.10 11.98
N LEU A 111 -11.40 20.10 11.74
CA LEU A 111 -10.49 21.11 12.29
C LEU A 111 -10.86 22.54 11.83
N PRO A 112 -11.16 22.81 10.54
CA PRO A 112 -11.56 24.14 10.12
C PRO A 112 -12.87 24.61 10.78
N LYS A 113 -13.85 23.71 10.91
CA LYS A 113 -15.15 24.01 11.54
C LYS A 113 -15.04 24.24 13.05
N LEU A 114 -14.12 23.53 13.70
CA LEU A 114 -13.81 23.75 15.10
C LEU A 114 -13.15 25.13 15.30
N LEU A 115 -12.23 25.51 14.41
CA LEU A 115 -11.56 26.81 14.45
C LEU A 115 -12.48 27.99 14.09
N SER A 116 -13.46 27.78 13.20
CA SER A 116 -14.47 28.81 12.87
C SER A 116 -15.56 28.96 13.92
N GLY A 117 -15.64 28.04 14.89
CA GLY A 117 -16.69 28.02 15.92
C GLY A 117 -18.03 27.44 15.45
N GLU A 118 -18.12 26.95 14.21
CA GLU A 118 -19.29 26.22 13.69
C GLU A 118 -19.52 24.89 14.43
N LEU A 119 -18.46 24.31 15.00
CA LEU A 119 -18.49 23.13 15.83
C LEU A 119 -18.03 23.51 17.24
N SER A 120 -18.87 23.24 18.24
CA SER A 120 -18.54 23.46 19.65
C SER A 120 -18.26 22.12 20.34
N LEU A 121 -17.23 22.11 21.20
CA LEU A 121 -16.88 20.95 22.00
C LEU A 121 -17.67 20.96 23.33
N PRO A 122 -18.16 19.80 23.80
CA PRO A 122 -18.69 19.68 25.15
C PRO A 122 -17.67 20.13 26.19
N ALA A 123 -18.12 20.76 27.28
CA ALA A 123 -17.25 21.29 28.34
C ALA A 123 -16.26 20.25 28.90
N ALA A 124 -16.67 18.98 28.96
CA ALA A 124 -15.82 17.87 29.39
C ALA A 124 -14.60 17.63 28.48
N MET A 125 -14.69 17.95 27.18
CA MET A 125 -13.58 17.80 26.22
C MET A 125 -12.62 18.99 26.25
N LEU A 126 -13.10 20.20 26.56
CA LEU A 126 -12.22 21.36 26.77
C LEU A 126 -11.30 21.16 27.99
N ALA A 127 -11.84 20.58 29.07
CA ALA A 127 -11.06 20.30 30.29
C ALA A 127 -9.91 19.31 30.04
N ALA A 128 -10.10 18.34 29.14
CA ALA A 128 -9.07 17.36 28.77
C ALA A 128 -7.91 17.98 27.96
N GLN A 129 -8.18 19.00 27.11
CA GLN A 129 -7.13 19.70 26.36
C GLN A 129 -6.26 20.60 27.26
N ALA A 130 -6.86 21.24 28.27
CA ALA A 130 -6.11 22.03 29.26
C ALA A 130 -5.16 21.17 30.11
N GLY A 131 -5.53 19.91 30.39
CA GLY A 131 -4.68 18.96 31.11
C GLY A 131 -3.40 18.56 30.37
N VAL A 132 -3.41 18.52 29.04
CA VAL A 132 -2.22 18.16 28.23
C VAL A 132 -1.22 19.32 28.16
N ALA A 133 -1.69 20.57 28.08
CA ALA A 133 -0.82 21.75 28.09
C ALA A 133 -0.11 21.99 29.43
N THR A 134 -0.62 21.42 30.53
CA THR A 134 -0.04 21.60 31.87
C THR A 134 1.13 20.64 32.14
N ILE A 135 1.28 19.57 31.35
CA ILE A 135 2.37 18.59 31.53
C ILE A 135 3.69 19.10 30.91
N GLU A 136 3.64 19.93 29.85
CA GLU A 136 4.85 20.46 29.20
C GLU A 136 5.50 21.65 29.94
N SER A 137 4.82 22.29 30.88
CA SER A 137 5.38 23.39 31.69
C SER A 137 6.01 22.95 33.02
N GLY A 138 5.91 21.65 33.38
CA GLY A 138 6.34 21.12 34.68
C GLY A 138 7.77 20.57 34.78
N GLN A 139 8.55 20.50 33.69
CA GLN A 139 9.92 19.92 33.70
C GLN A 139 11.07 20.94 33.71
N ALA A 140 10.80 22.25 33.83
CA ALA A 140 11.85 23.28 33.82
C ALA A 140 12.26 23.81 35.22
N ALA A 141 11.79 23.22 36.32
CA ALA A 141 12.10 23.71 37.67
C ALA A 141 12.33 22.57 38.69
N VAL A 142 13.46 21.86 38.57
CA VAL A 142 14.11 21.25 39.72
C VAL A 142 15.61 21.54 39.59
N ALA A 143 16.06 22.44 40.47
CA ALA A 143 17.46 22.72 40.76
C ALA A 143 18.09 21.57 41.55
#